data_AF-A0ABD3BUG5-F1
#
_entry.id   AF-A0ABD3BUG5-F1
#
_cell.length_a   1.000
_cell.length_b   1.000
_cell.length_c   1.000
_cell.angle_alpha   90.00
_cell.angle_beta   90.00
_cell.angle_gamma   90.00
#
_symmetry.space_group_name_H-M   'P 1'
#
loop_
_entity.id
_entity.type
_entity.pdbx_description
1 polymer ?
#
loop_
_entity_poly.entity_id
_entity_poly.type
_entity_poly.pdbx_seq_one_letter_code
_entity_poly.pdbx_strand_id
1 'polypeptide(L)'
;MVYREMQKALRAYGEVLRLVRRLPEDTRAYYSKYARENFVNYRDADPNDVTALNDLLKRTYTHSLWVLNKDESAAGRLKDICSA
;
A
#
# COMPACT_ATOMS: atom_id res chain seq x y z
N MET A 1 9.16 -19.04 0.31
CA MET A 1 8.22 -18.23 -0.49
C MET A 1 7.59 -17.11 0.35
N VAL A 2 6.97 -17.43 1.49
CA VAL A 2 6.39 -16.50 2.48
C VAL A 2 7.21 -15.24 2.78
N TYR A 3 8.54 -15.38 3.01
CA TYR A 3 9.39 -14.22 3.33
C TYR A 3 9.41 -13.16 2.22
N ARG A 4 9.36 -13.56 0.94
CA ARG A 4 9.33 -12.62 -0.20
C ARG A 4 8.05 -11.79 -0.20
N GLU A 5 6.92 -12.42 0.06
CA GLU A 5 5.61 -11.77 0.05
C GLU A 5 5.44 -10.81 1.22
N MET A 6 5.89 -11.20 2.42
CA MET A 6 5.92 -10.29 3.58
C MET A 6 6.80 -9.06 3.31
N GLN A 7 7.98 -9.25 2.71
CA GLN A 7 8.85 -8.14 2.31
C GLN A 7 8.19 -7.23 1.28
N LYS A 8 7.43 -7.79 0.33
CA LYS A 8 6.66 -7.04 -0.66
C LYS A 8 5.58 -6.19 0.02
N ALA A 9 4.82 -6.76 0.95
CA ALA A 9 3.80 -6.04 1.72
C ALA A 9 4.40 -4.89 2.56
N LEU A 10 5.52 -5.12 3.25
CA LEU A 10 6.22 -4.09 4.02
C LEU A 10 6.73 -2.95 3.12
N ARG A 11 7.26 -3.27 1.94
CA ARG A 11 7.70 -2.28 0.96
C ARG A 11 6.53 -1.45 0.43
N ALA A 12 5.40 -2.09 0.14
CA ALA A 12 4.19 -1.39 -0.29
C ALA A 12 3.70 -0.43 0.80
N TYR A 13 3.60 -0.88 2.05
CA TYR A 13 3.22 -0.03 3.18
C TYR A 13 4.18 1.16 3.35
N GLY A 14 5.49 0.92 3.25
CA GLY A 14 6.49 1.97 3.30
C GLY A 14 6.30 3.03 2.21
N GLU A 15 5.98 2.62 0.98
CA GLU A 15 5.68 3.58 -0.09
C GLU A 15 4.35 4.32 0.11
N VAL A 16 3.30 3.67 0.62
CA VAL A 16 2.06 4.37 0.99
C VAL A 16 2.36 5.52 1.96
N LEU A 17 3.17 5.28 2.99
CA LEU A 17 3.57 6.34 3.93
C LEU A 17 4.38 7.45 3.27
N ARG A 18 5.20 7.16 2.25
CA ARG A 18 5.90 8.20 1.48
C ARG A 18 4.93 9.03 0.64
N LEU A 19 3.92 8.41 0.04
CA LEU A 19 2.87 9.10 -0.71
C LEU A 19 2.02 9.98 0.20
N VAL A 20 1.68 9.52 1.40
CA VAL A 20 0.95 10.34 2.39
C VAL A 20 1.69 11.64 2.72
N ARG A 21 3.04 11.64 2.73
CA ARG A 21 3.82 12.87 2.94
C ARG A 21 3.66 13.91 1.82
N ARG A 22 3.18 13.52 0.64
CA ARG A 22 2.91 14.43 -0.48
C ARG A 22 1.55 15.13 -0.37
N LEU A 23 0.67 14.64 0.50
CA LEU A 23 -0.65 15.23 0.71
C LEU A 23 -0.55 16.57 1.48
N PRO A 24 -1.60 17.40 1.43
CA PRO A 24 -1.73 18.58 2.29
C PRO A 24 -1.51 18.22 3.76
N GLU A 25 -0.78 19.06 4.49
CA GLU A 25 -0.27 18.77 5.84
C GLU A 25 -1.35 18.39 6.84
N ASP A 26 -2.47 19.10 6.81
CA ASP A 26 -3.66 18.90 7.64
C ASP A 26 -4.33 17.53 7.42
N THR A 27 -4.17 16.94 6.23
CA THR A 27 -4.76 15.61 5.90
C THR A 27 -3.84 14.43 6.23
N ARG A 28 -2.53 14.66 6.42
CA ARG A 28 -1.53 13.58 6.54
C ARG A 28 -1.78 12.65 7.72
N ALA A 29 -2.19 13.20 8.86
CA ALA A 29 -2.46 12.42 10.07
C ALA A 29 -3.61 11.42 9.85
N TYR A 30 -4.70 11.88 9.22
CA TYR A 30 -5.84 11.04 8.86
C TYR A 30 -5.41 9.89 7.95
N TYR A 31 -4.71 10.18 6.85
CA TYR A 31 -4.31 9.15 5.89
C TYR A 31 -3.22 8.21 6.43
N SER A 32 -2.32 8.68 7.30
CA SER A 32 -1.33 7.83 7.97
C SER A 32 -2.00 6.81 8.90
N LYS A 33 -2.99 7.26 9.67
CA LYS A 33 -3.81 6.39 10.53
C LYS A 33 -4.55 5.36 9.68
N TYR A 34 -5.23 5.80 8.63
CA TYR A 34 -6.00 4.94 7.74
C TYR A 34 -5.12 3.88 7.04
N ALA A 35 -3.92 4.27 6.59
CA ALA A 35 -2.95 3.34 6.00
C ALA A 35 -2.49 2.27 7.01
N ARG A 36 -2.21 2.68 8.26
CA ARG A 36 -1.84 1.76 9.34
C ARG A 36 -2.98 0.78 9.64
N GLU A 37 -4.20 1.26 9.77
CA GLU A 37 -5.38 0.43 10.04
C GLU A 37 -5.58 -0.62 8.95
N ASN A 38 -5.51 -0.22 7.67
CA ASN A 38 -5.61 -1.17 6.56
C ASN A 38 -4.51 -2.23 6.59
N PHE A 39 -3.25 -1.82 6.83
CA PHE A 39 -2.14 -2.77 6.90
C PHE A 39 -2.32 -3.78 8.03
N VAL A 40 -2.77 -3.32 9.19
CA VAL A 40 -2.98 -4.15 10.40
C VAL A 40 -4.21 -5.07 10.26
N ASN A 41 -5.24 -4.65 9.53
CA ASN A 41 -6.45 -5.44 9.30
C ASN A 41 -6.19 -6.74 8.52
N TYR A 42 -5.13 -6.79 7.73
CA TYR A 42 -4.76 -7.97 6.94
C TYR A 42 -3.52 -8.69 7.48
N ARG A 43 -3.13 -8.45 8.75
CA ARG A 43 -1.93 -9.06 9.35
C ARG A 43 -2.00 -10.59 9.42
N ASP A 44 -3.21 -11.14 9.51
CA ASP A 44 -3.48 -12.57 9.66
C ASP A 44 -3.84 -13.23 8.31
N ALA A 45 -3.68 -12.51 7.19
CA ALA A 45 -3.84 -13.09 5.87
C ALA A 45 -2.83 -14.24 5.68
N ASP A 46 -3.28 -15.36 5.10
CA ASP A 46 -2.42 -16.52 4.86
C ASP A 46 -1.29 -16.12 3.89
N PRO A 47 -0.02 -16.13 4.32
CA PRO A 47 1.08 -15.76 3.44
C PRO A 47 1.34 -16.79 2.32
N ASN A 48 0.71 -17.95 2.36
CA ASN A 48 0.75 -18.95 1.30
C ASN A 48 -0.35 -18.74 0.25
N ASP A 49 -1.39 -17.94 0.55
CA ASP A 49 -2.40 -17.53 -0.42
C ASP A 49 -1.89 -16.33 -1.23
N VAL A 50 -1.10 -16.66 -2.25
CA VAL A 50 -0.51 -15.68 -3.17
C VAL A 50 -1.58 -14.86 -3.89
N THR A 51 -2.76 -15.44 -4.14
CA THR A 51 -3.87 -14.74 -4.82
C THR A 51 -4.44 -13.66 -3.93
N ALA A 52 -4.76 -14.00 -2.67
CA ALA A 52 -5.26 -13.02 -1.70
C ALA A 52 -4.25 -11.88 -1.47
N LEU A 53 -2.96 -12.19 -1.37
CA LEU A 53 -1.90 -11.19 -1.23
C LEU A 53 -1.81 -10.25 -2.45
N ASN A 54 -1.89 -10.80 -3.66
CA ASN A 54 -1.88 -9.99 -4.89
C ASN A 54 -3.11 -9.08 -4.98
N ASP A 55 -4.29 -9.56 -4.59
CA ASP A 55 -5.50 -8.75 -4.55
C ASP A 55 -5.38 -7.60 -3.53
N LEU A 56 -4.79 -7.86 -2.36
CA LEU A 56 -4.52 -6.82 -1.36
C LEU A 56 -3.54 -5.76 -1.87
N LEU A 57 -2.47 -6.18 -2.57
CA LEU A 57 -1.51 -5.26 -3.17
C LEU A 57 -2.14 -4.42 -4.29
N LYS A 58 -2.96 -5.02 -5.14
CA LYS A 58 -3.72 -4.33 -6.19
C LYS A 58 -4.66 -3.28 -5.59
N ARG A 59 -5.43 -3.65 -4.56
CA ARG A 59 -6.30 -2.71 -3.82
C ARG A 59 -5.51 -1.58 -3.18
N THR A 60 -4.33 -1.87 -2.61
CA THR A 60 -3.44 -0.87 -2.03
C THR A 60 -2.99 0.16 -3.06
N TYR A 61 -2.58 -0.29 -4.25
CA TYR A 61 -2.20 0.59 -5.34
C TYR A 61 -3.38 1.46 -5.81
N THR A 62 -4.52 0.83 -6.13
CA THR A 62 -5.72 1.53 -6.61
C THR A 62 -6.20 2.58 -5.60
N HIS A 63 -6.21 2.25 -4.32
CA HIS A 63 -6.66 3.20 -3.29
C HIS A 63 -5.68 4.36 -3.14
N SER A 64 -4.38 4.08 -3.10
CA SER A 64 -3.36 5.13 -3.00
C SER A 64 -3.44 6.09 -4.18
N LEU A 65 -3.70 5.57 -5.38
CA LEU A 65 -3.90 6.38 -6.57
C LEU A 65 -5.14 7.29 -6.45
N TRP A 66 -6.24 6.79 -5.89
CA TRP A 66 -7.44 7.60 -5.66
C TRP A 66 -7.18 8.73 -4.65
N VAL A 67 -6.48 8.45 -3.56
CA VAL A 67 -6.07 9.45 -2.55
C VAL A 67 -5.17 10.53 -3.15
N LEU A 68 -4.36 10.18 -4.13
CA LEU A 68 -3.50 11.10 -4.88
C LEU A 68 -4.22 11.82 -6.04
N ASN A 69 -5.55 11.82 -6.07
CA ASN A 69 -6.34 12.38 -7.17
C ASN A 69 -5.92 11.85 -8.55
N LYS A 70 -5.62 10.54 -8.62
CA LYS A 70 -5.19 9.81 -9.82
C LYS A 70 -3.84 10.24 -10.40
N ASP A 71 -2.95 10.84 -9.60
CA ASP A 71 -1.57 11.11 -10.02
C ASP A 71 -0.73 9.83 -10.07
N GLU A 72 -0.67 9.20 -11.25
CA GLU A 72 0.15 8.01 -11.50
C GLU A 72 1.65 8.30 -11.44
N SER A 73 2.07 9.52 -11.79
CA SER A 73 3.50 9.88 -11.78
C SER A 73 4.05 9.84 -10.36
N ALA A 74 3.23 10.24 -9.39
CA ALA A 74 3.58 10.16 -7.98
C ALA A 74 3.63 8.69 -7.50
N ALA A 75 2.76 7.83 -7.99
CA ALA A 75 2.56 6.46 -7.50
C ALA A 75 3.40 5.38 -8.21
N GLY A 76 4.30 5.74 -9.14
CA GLY A 76 5.07 4.79 -9.95
C GLY A 76 5.79 3.71 -9.14
N ARG A 77 6.52 4.08 -8.08
CA ARG A 77 7.20 3.10 -7.21
C ARG A 77 6.25 2.13 -6.52
N LEU A 78 5.07 2.61 -6.11
CA LEU A 78 4.06 1.75 -5.51
C LEU A 78 3.47 0.78 -6.55
N LYS A 79 3.25 1.25 -7.79
CA LYS A 79 2.82 0.40 -8.91
C LYS A 79 3.78 -0.75 -9.13
N ASP A 80 5.07 -0.47 -9.17
CA ASP A 80 6.12 -1.48 -9.38
C ASP A 80 6.12 -2.52 -8.27
N ILE A 81 5.97 -2.08 -7.01
CA ILE A 81 5.92 -3.02 -5.87
C ILE A 81 4.65 -3.87 -5.92
N CYS A 82 3.50 -3.28 -6.24
CA CYS A 82 2.22 -3.99 -6.21
C CYS A 82 1.95 -4.86 -7.45
N SER A 83 2.63 -4.60 -8.57
CA SER A 83 2.39 -5.28 -9.85
C SER A 83 3.45 -6.31 -10.24
N ALA A 84 4.58 -6.36 -9.52
CA ALA A 84 5.70 -7.29 -9.76
C ALA A 84 5.52 -8.69 -9.19
#